data_AF-H6VYU6-F1
#
_entry.id   AF-H6VYU6-F1
#
_cell.length_a   1.000
_cell.length_b   1.000
_cell.length_c   1.000
_cell.angle_alpha   90.00
_cell.angle_beta   90.00
_cell.angle_gamma   90.00
#
_symmetry.space_group_name_H-M   'P 1'
#
loop_
_entity.id
_entity.type
_entity.pdbx_description
1 polymer ?
#
loop_
_entity_poly.entity_id
_entity_poly.type
_entity_poly.pdbx_seq_one_letter_code
_entity_poly.pdbx_strand_id
1 'polypeptide(L)' 'TGPHFNPASKEHGAPEDENRHGGDLGNITVGADGTASFAITDNQIPLSGPHSIIGRAVVVHADPDDLGKGGHELS' A
#
# COMPACT_ATOMS: atom_id res chain seq x y z
N THR A 1 -2.24 -7.95 11.03
CA THR A 1 -1.64 -8.27 9.72
C THR A 1 -0.13 -8.10 9.72
N GLY A 2 0.44 -7.29 10.61
CA GLY A 2 1.87 -6.96 10.60
C GLY A 2 2.10 -5.64 9.86
N PRO A 3 3.37 -5.25 9.61
CA PRO A 3 3.70 -4.10 8.78
C PRO A 3 3.32 -4.34 7.32
N HIS A 4 3.48 -3.31 6.48
CA HIS A 4 3.30 -3.43 5.04
C HIS A 4 4.16 -4.54 4.43
N PHE A 5 3.67 -5.10 3.34
CA PHE A 5 4.40 -6.13 2.61
C PHE A 5 5.67 -5.52 1.98
N ASN A 6 6.84 -5.86 2.54
CA ASN A 6 8.12 -5.28 2.14
C ASN A 6 9.19 -6.36 1.86
N PRO A 7 9.07 -7.13 0.75
CA PRO A 7 10.05 -8.16 0.42
C PRO A 7 11.42 -7.59 0.01
N ALA A 8 11.47 -6.31 -0.38
CA ALA A 8 12.67 -5.63 -0.86
C ALA A 8 13.40 -4.82 0.23
N SER A 9 12.89 -4.79 1.46
CA SER A 9 13.44 -4.00 2.58
C SER A 9 13.64 -2.51 2.22
N LYS A 10 12.66 -1.93 1.54
CA LYS A 10 12.61 -0.51 1.15
C LYS A 10 11.96 0.34 2.25
N GLU A 11 12.11 1.65 2.14
CA GLU A 11 11.33 2.59 2.94
C GLU A 11 9.91 2.73 2.34
N HIS A 12 8.98 3.26 3.12
CA HIS A 12 7.62 3.56 2.66
C HIS A 12 7.62 4.70 1.62
N GLY A 13 6.70 4.63 0.63
CA GLY A 13 6.57 5.67 -0.40
C GLY A 13 5.26 5.61 -1.20
N ALA A 14 5.10 6.50 -2.17
CA ALA A 14 3.93 6.51 -3.06
C ALA A 14 3.95 5.34 -4.04
N PRO A 15 2.81 4.89 -4.60
CA PRO A 15 2.77 3.76 -5.54
C PRO A 15 3.64 3.90 -6.80
N GLU A 16 3.90 5.14 -7.20
CA GLU A 16 4.71 5.50 -8.36
C GLU A 16 6.20 5.64 -8.04
N ASP A 17 6.58 5.65 -6.75
CA ASP A 17 7.95 5.81 -6.32
C ASP A 17 8.76 4.51 -6.53
N GLU A 18 10.02 4.66 -6.93
CA GLU A 18 10.94 3.52 -7.02
C GLU A 18 11.26 2.95 -5.64
N ASN A 19 11.32 3.81 -4.61
CA ASN A 19 11.52 3.44 -3.22
C ASN A 19 10.18 3.44 -2.48
N ARG A 20 9.59 2.25 -2.35
CA ARG A 20 8.35 1.99 -1.62
C ARG A 20 8.31 0.53 -1.17
N HIS A 21 7.45 0.20 -0.22
CA HIS A 21 7.10 -1.19 0.05
C HIS A 21 6.29 -1.77 -1.11
N GLY A 22 6.32 -3.11 -1.27
CA GLY A 22 5.48 -3.77 -2.27
C GLY A 22 3.98 -3.68 -1.96
N GLY A 23 3.60 -3.42 -0.71
CA GLY A 23 2.22 -3.23 -0.27
C GLY A 23 1.72 -1.78 -0.27
N ASP A 24 2.56 -0.80 -0.62
CA ASP A 24 2.17 0.61 -0.60
C ASP A 24 1.32 0.93 -1.84
N LEU A 25 0.00 0.92 -1.67
CA LEU A 25 -0.98 1.18 -2.73
C LEU A 25 -1.59 2.61 -2.64
N GLY A 26 -1.12 3.41 -1.68
CA GLY A 26 -1.51 4.80 -1.50
C GLY A 26 -2.94 4.99 -1.01
N ASN A 27 -3.50 6.17 -1.34
CA ASN A 27 -4.82 6.59 -0.86
C ASN A 27 -5.96 6.22 -1.81
N ILE A 28 -7.15 6.04 -1.23
CA ILE A 28 -8.43 5.97 -1.95
C ILE A 28 -9.31 7.14 -1.54
N THR A 29 -10.19 7.58 -2.44
CA THR A 29 -11.18 8.63 -2.14
C THR A 29 -12.51 7.99 -1.78
N VAL A 30 -13.01 8.34 -0.59
CA VAL A 30 -14.34 7.94 -0.12
C VAL A 30 -15.35 9.04 -0.44
N GLY A 31 -16.48 8.66 -1.03
CA GLY A 31 -17.60 9.56 -1.33
C GLY A 31 -18.29 10.06 -0.06
N ALA A 32 -19.11 11.10 -0.21
CA ALA A 32 -19.85 11.70 0.91
C ALA A 32 -20.84 10.73 1.59
N ASP A 33 -21.19 9.62 0.92
CA ASP A 33 -22.04 8.54 1.45
C ASP A 33 -21.26 7.47 2.24
N GLY A 34 -19.94 7.65 2.39
CA GLY A 34 -19.07 6.71 3.09
C GLY A 34 -18.64 5.51 2.25
N THR A 35 -18.90 5.49 0.94
CA THR A 35 -18.49 4.40 0.04
C THR A 35 -17.33 4.80 -0.86
N ALA A 36 -16.49 3.83 -1.23
CA ALA A 36 -15.43 4.01 -2.21
C ALA A 36 -15.50 2.92 -3.27
N SER A 37 -15.36 3.31 -4.53
CA SER A 37 -15.18 2.40 -5.66
C SER A 37 -13.95 2.83 -6.42
N PHE A 38 -12.98 1.93 -6.57
CA PHE A 38 -11.69 2.22 -7.16
C PHE A 38 -11.13 0.98 -7.86
N ALA A 39 -10.21 1.21 -8.79
CA ALA A 39 -9.44 0.17 -9.45
C ALA A 39 -7.97 0.61 -9.45
N ILE A 40 -7.11 -0.21 -8.86
CA ILE A 40 -5.66 0.01 -8.79
C ILE A 40 -4.99 -1.12 -9.56
N THR A 41 -4.04 -0.76 -10.43
CA THR A 41 -3.16 -1.72 -11.12
C THR A 41 -1.74 -1.49 -10.62
N ASP A 42 -1.10 -2.55 -10.13
CA ASP A 42 0.21 -2.45 -9.52
C ASP A 42 1.09 -3.66 -9.89
N ASN A 43 2.40 -3.46 -10.02
CA ASN A 43 3.36 -4.46 -10.47
C ASN A 43 4.19 -5.09 -9.33
N GLN A 44 4.02 -4.67 -8.08
CA GLN A 44 4.74 -5.17 -6.90
C GLN A 44 3.92 -6.14 -6.04
N ILE A 45 2.67 -6.44 -6.44
CA ILE A 45 1.74 -7.35 -5.74
C ILE A 45 1.42 -8.62 -6.54
N PRO A 46 2.42 -9.48 -6.85
CA PRO A 46 2.18 -10.67 -7.66
C PRO A 46 1.27 -11.67 -6.94
N LEU A 47 0.51 -12.46 -7.71
CA LEU A 47 -0.36 -13.51 -7.17
C LEU A 47 0.31 -14.90 -7.14
N SER A 48 1.56 -15.00 -7.58
CA SER A 48 2.33 -16.25 -7.63
C SER A 48 3.82 -15.99 -7.37
N GLY A 49 4.60 -17.08 -7.24
CA GLY A 49 6.02 -17.00 -6.95
C GLY A 49 6.35 -16.68 -5.48
N PRO A 50 7.63 -16.49 -5.15
CA PRO A 50 8.10 -16.35 -3.76
C PRO A 50 7.57 -15.09 -3.05
N HIS A 51 7.19 -14.07 -3.81
CA HIS A 51 6.66 -12.79 -3.30
C HIS A 51 5.13 -12.69 -3.43
N SER A 52 4.43 -13.81 -3.64
CA SER A 52 2.97 -13.79 -3.76
C SER A 52 2.29 -13.10 -2.57
N ILE A 53 1.25 -12.32 -2.86
CA ILE A 53 0.39 -11.70 -1.85
C ILE A 53 -0.80 -12.58 -1.44
N ILE A 54 -1.00 -13.75 -2.06
CA ILE A 54 -2.05 -14.68 -1.66
C ILE A 54 -1.81 -15.16 -0.22
N GLY A 55 -2.85 -15.11 0.61
CA GLY A 55 -2.77 -15.42 2.05
C GLY A 55 -2.34 -14.25 2.93
N ARG A 56 -2.07 -13.08 2.34
CA ARG A 56 -1.90 -11.81 3.08
C ARG A 56 -3.24 -11.09 3.23
N ALA A 57 -3.20 -9.86 3.70
CA ALA A 57 -4.37 -9.03 3.95
C ALA A 57 -4.31 -7.72 3.16
N VAL A 58 -5.50 -7.21 2.82
CA VAL A 58 -5.71 -5.83 2.39
C VAL A 58 -6.25 -5.07 3.59
N VAL A 59 -5.67 -3.91 3.89
CA VAL A 59 -6.04 -3.06 5.03
C VAL A 59 -6.38 -1.68 4.51
N VAL A 60 -7.46 -1.08 5.03
CA VAL A 60 -7.82 0.32 4.80
C VAL A 60 -7.61 1.05 6.13
N HIS A 61 -6.84 2.14 6.10
CA HIS A 61 -6.51 2.93 7.28
C HIS A 61 -7.53 4.06 7.49
N ALA A 62 -7.60 4.55 8.72
CA ALA A 62 -8.52 5.63 9.10
C ALA A 62 -8.03 7.02 8.62
N ASP A 63 -6.71 7.21 8.62
CA ASP A 63 -6.07 8.47 8.27
C ASP A 63 -5.42 8.39 6.87
N PRO A 64 -5.26 9.53 6.17
CA PRO A 64 -4.59 9.55 4.87
C PRO A 64 -3.13 9.12 4.98
N ASP A 65 -2.70 8.32 4.01
CA ASP A 65 -1.31 7.99 3.79
C ASP A 65 -0.54 9.25 3.33
N ASP A 66 0.58 9.56 3.99
CA ASP A 66 1.45 10.69 3.68
C ASP A 66 2.44 10.42 2.54
N LEU A 67 2.49 9.18 2.05
CA LEU A 67 3.33 8.70 0.97
C LEU A 67 4.83 8.86 1.26
N GLY A 68 5.22 8.75 2.54
CA GLY A 68 6.60 8.87 3.00
C GLY A 68 7.11 10.30 3.11
N LYS A 69 6.21 11.28 3.05
CA LYS A 69 6.56 12.71 2.99
C LYS A 69 6.29 13.47 4.29
N GLY A 70 5.74 12.82 5.31
CA GLY A 70 5.48 13.43 6.62
C GLY A 70 6.64 13.31 7.61
N GLY A 71 7.71 12.57 7.28
CA GLY A 71 8.90 12.46 8.14
C GLY A 71 8.75 11.47 9.29
N HIS A 72 7.88 10.47 9.14
CA HIS A 72 7.71 9.36 10.07
C HIS A 72 7.89 8.02 9.34
N GLU A 73 8.44 7.03 10.05
CA GLU A 73 8.82 5.71 9.48
C GLU A 73 7.62 4.76 9.34
N LEU A 74 6.48 5.12 9.93
CA LEU A 74 5.29 4.28 10.05
C LEU A 74 4.13 4.93 9.28
N SER A 75 4.10 4.67 7.99
CA SER A 75 2.89 4.79 7.16
C SER A 75 2.55 3.39 6.65
#